data_AF-A0A672NM21-F1
#
_entry.id   AF-A0A672NM21-F1
#
_cell.length_a   1.000
_cell.length_b   1.000
_cell.length_c   1.000
_cell.angle_alpha   90.00
_cell.angle_beta   90.00
_cell.angle_gamma   90.00
#
_symmetry.space_group_name_H-M   'P 1'
#
loop_
_entity.id
_entity.type
_entity.pdbx_description
1 polymer ?
#
loop_
_entity_poly.entity_id
_entity_poly.type
_entity_poly.pdbx_seq_one_letter_code
_entity_poly.pdbx_strand_id
1 'polypeptide(L)'
;MRAHAGLLYLLVHVLARARGQYDLCKSLVSTDEGSVWEHYACQPKAQAMKEYMRIRVEPPGITCGNPPERFCTLENPYLCSDECDASNPDLAHPPQLMQDRERSGLITYWQTVTWRRYPEPLQANISLSWNKTLELTDDIQITFEYGRPTIMVLEKSLNFGRTWQPYQYYADDCVDSFNMLARRARDLTVANITRVICTEQYSRWVGSKNEKVVRFEVRSRFAIFAGPRLLNMEGLYTRMESMKGLRDFFTFTNLRLRLLKPALGGTYVQRDNLMKYFYAISNVEVLARCRCNLHASLCLYVDGNLQCQCEHNTTGQDCQRCKKGFKFNPFPLTNSLSYFSECNCNTMGSLHDRCNGTGFCQCKEGTNGVKCDECLPGYYWKQGCFPNVCDDELLLCQNGGTCVQNQRCSCTPDFKGVLCQQSRCDGGKKCNGASALTLSLALLLCPLLATLLGSAAS
;
A
#
# COMPACT_ATOMS: atom_id res chain seq x y z
N MET A 1 -47.48 -10.67 -28.16
CA MET A 1 -46.33 -9.74 -28.28
C MET A 1 -45.94 -9.02 -26.97
N ARG A 2 -46.81 -8.92 -25.94
CA ARG A 2 -46.45 -8.27 -24.65
C ARG A 2 -45.65 -9.15 -23.65
N ALA A 3 -45.65 -10.47 -23.80
CA ALA A 3 -44.95 -11.39 -22.90
C ALA A 3 -43.43 -11.48 -23.15
N HIS A 4 -42.96 -11.24 -24.38
CA HIS A 4 -41.54 -11.28 -24.72
C HIS A 4 -40.77 -10.03 -24.30
N ALA A 5 -41.45 -8.88 -24.19
CA ALA A 5 -40.84 -7.63 -23.72
C ALA A 5 -40.52 -7.66 -22.22
N GLY A 6 -41.39 -8.27 -21.40
CA GLY A 6 -41.16 -8.45 -19.97
C GLY A 6 -40.02 -9.42 -19.64
N LEU A 7 -39.89 -10.50 -20.42
CA LEU A 7 -38.80 -11.48 -20.26
C LEU A 7 -37.45 -10.88 -20.67
N LEU A 8 -37.40 -10.05 -21.72
CA LEU A 8 -36.20 -9.34 -22.15
C LEU A 8 -35.79 -8.26 -21.14
N TYR A 9 -36.74 -7.54 -20.55
CA TYR A 9 -36.47 -6.52 -19.53
C TYR A 9 -35.97 -7.15 -18.21
N LEU A 10 -36.52 -8.31 -17.82
CA LEU A 10 -36.02 -9.10 -16.70
C LEU A 10 -34.62 -9.66 -16.99
N LEU A 11 -34.36 -10.17 -18.21
CA LEU A 11 -33.03 -10.64 -18.62
C LEU A 11 -31.99 -9.51 -18.64
N VAL A 12 -32.34 -8.31 -19.10
CA VAL A 12 -31.44 -7.15 -19.09
C VAL A 12 -31.18 -6.67 -17.66
N HIS A 13 -32.16 -6.68 -16.76
CA HIS A 13 -31.91 -6.36 -15.34
C HIS A 13 -31.13 -7.44 -14.60
N VAL A 14 -31.31 -8.72 -14.95
CA VAL A 14 -30.52 -9.84 -14.41
C VAL A 14 -29.09 -9.83 -14.94
N LEU A 15 -28.89 -9.50 -16.23
CA LEU A 15 -27.56 -9.33 -16.83
C LEU A 15 -26.85 -8.05 -16.35
N ALA A 16 -27.60 -6.97 -16.07
CA ALA A 16 -27.05 -5.75 -15.48
C ALA A 16 -26.66 -5.94 -14.00
N ARG A 17 -27.37 -6.81 -13.26
CA ARG A 17 -26.99 -7.23 -11.89
C ARG A 17 -25.81 -8.20 -11.83
N ALA A 18 -25.35 -8.70 -12.97
CA ALA A 18 -24.16 -9.57 -13.06
C ALA A 18 -22.86 -8.79 -13.38
N ARG A 19 -22.87 -7.46 -13.31
CA ARG A 19 -21.63 -6.67 -13.30
C ARG A 19 -21.07 -6.64 -11.88
N GLY A 20 -19.79 -6.99 -11.72
CA GLY A 20 -19.12 -6.93 -10.43
C GLY A 20 -19.20 -5.50 -9.89
N GLN A 21 -19.44 -5.39 -8.58
CA GLN A 21 -19.75 -4.15 -7.85
C GLN A 21 -18.67 -3.04 -7.97
N TYR A 22 -17.54 -3.30 -8.64
CA TYR A 22 -16.39 -2.40 -8.79
C TYR A 22 -15.65 -2.57 -10.15
N ASP A 23 -16.31 -3.08 -11.19
CA ASP A 23 -15.65 -3.36 -12.48
C ASP A 23 -15.42 -2.12 -13.36
N LEU A 24 -16.18 -1.03 -13.13
CA LEU A 24 -16.20 0.17 -13.96
C LEU A 24 -15.87 1.41 -13.12
N CYS A 25 -14.89 2.21 -13.57
CA CYS A 25 -14.52 3.46 -12.90
C CYS A 25 -15.37 4.66 -13.32
N LYS A 26 -15.95 4.62 -14.52
CA LYS A 26 -16.76 5.72 -15.05
C LYS A 26 -17.79 5.22 -16.06
N SER A 27 -18.95 5.87 -16.08
CA SER A 27 -19.99 5.67 -17.09
C SER A 27 -20.38 7.03 -17.67
N LEU A 28 -20.79 7.04 -18.95
CA LEU A 28 -21.33 8.25 -19.57
C LEU A 28 -22.83 8.29 -19.31
N VAL A 29 -23.28 9.30 -18.57
CA VAL A 29 -24.70 9.51 -18.25
C VAL A 29 -25.19 10.72 -19.01
N SER A 30 -26.31 10.57 -19.72
CA SER A 30 -26.96 11.69 -20.40
C SER A 30 -27.82 12.47 -19.41
N THR A 31 -27.53 13.76 -19.25
CA THR A 31 -28.31 14.71 -18.45
C THR A 31 -28.93 15.77 -19.37
N ASP A 32 -29.89 16.54 -18.87
CA ASP A 32 -30.58 17.58 -19.64
C ASP A 32 -29.62 18.68 -20.16
N GLU A 33 -28.44 18.84 -19.55
CA GLU A 33 -27.39 19.77 -19.97
C GLU A 33 -26.27 19.13 -20.82
N GLY A 34 -26.41 17.84 -21.18
CA GLY A 34 -25.45 17.09 -22.00
C GLY A 34 -24.97 15.79 -21.36
N SER A 35 -23.99 15.14 -22.00
CA SER A 35 -23.39 13.90 -21.49
C SER A 35 -22.29 14.20 -20.47
N VAL A 36 -22.47 13.71 -19.24
CA VAL A 36 -21.54 13.89 -18.11
C VAL A 36 -20.96 12.55 -17.71
N TRP A 37 -19.68 12.52 -17.35
CA TRP A 37 -19.05 11.33 -16.79
C TRP A 37 -19.42 11.18 -15.31
N GLU A 38 -20.07 10.07 -14.97
CA GLU A 38 -20.27 9.66 -13.58
C GLU A 38 -19.14 8.72 -13.17
N HIS A 39 -18.56 8.95 -12.00
CA HIS A 39 -17.41 8.20 -11.48
C HIS A 39 -17.85 7.24 -10.37
N TYR A 40 -17.25 6.04 -10.33
CA TYR A 40 -17.51 5.03 -9.30
C TYR A 40 -16.20 4.42 -8.82
N ALA A 41 -16.17 3.97 -7.56
CA ALA A 41 -15.08 3.16 -7.06
C ALA A 41 -14.87 1.92 -7.97
N CYS A 42 -13.61 1.59 -8.26
CA CYS A 42 -13.29 0.49 -9.15
C CYS A 42 -11.98 -0.20 -8.79
N GLN A 43 -11.92 -1.52 -9.00
CA GLN A 43 -10.75 -2.33 -8.66
C GLN A 43 -10.43 -3.34 -9.75
N PRO A 44 -9.15 -3.75 -9.90
CA PRO A 44 -8.79 -4.73 -10.89
C PRO A 44 -9.25 -6.13 -10.48
N LYS A 45 -9.49 -6.98 -11.48
CA LYS A 45 -9.84 -8.38 -11.28
C LYS A 45 -8.71 -9.14 -10.59
N ALA A 46 -9.09 -10.15 -9.80
CA ALA A 46 -8.14 -11.09 -9.23
C ALA A 46 -7.55 -11.97 -10.33
N GLN A 47 -6.27 -12.30 -10.21
CA GLN A 47 -5.56 -13.19 -11.13
C GLN A 47 -4.45 -13.95 -10.40
N ALA A 48 -3.99 -15.06 -10.99
CA ALA A 48 -2.85 -15.79 -10.47
C ALA A 48 -1.59 -14.94 -10.66
N MET A 49 -0.95 -14.56 -9.55
CA MET A 49 0.22 -13.69 -9.58
C MET A 49 1.52 -14.45 -9.84
N LYS A 50 1.46 -15.76 -10.06
CA LYS A 50 2.64 -16.58 -10.33
C LYS A 50 3.41 -16.06 -11.53
N GLU A 51 2.74 -15.65 -12.62
CA GLU A 51 3.40 -15.22 -13.87
C GLU A 51 4.25 -13.95 -13.74
N TYR A 52 3.93 -13.10 -12.77
CA TYR A 52 4.63 -11.84 -12.51
C TYR A 52 5.59 -11.93 -11.32
N MET A 53 5.72 -13.12 -10.74
CA MET A 53 6.54 -13.40 -9.57
C MET A 53 8.02 -13.46 -9.97
N ARG A 54 8.87 -12.83 -9.18
CA ARG A 54 10.33 -13.02 -9.25
C ARG A 54 10.78 -13.76 -8.00
N ILE A 55 11.46 -14.88 -8.21
CA ILE A 55 11.88 -15.82 -7.18
C ILE A 55 13.36 -15.60 -6.87
N ARG A 56 13.70 -15.51 -5.58
CA ARG A 56 15.07 -15.54 -5.09
C ARG A 56 15.18 -16.58 -3.99
N VAL A 57 16.15 -17.48 -4.12
CA VAL A 57 16.41 -18.55 -3.15
C VAL A 57 17.74 -18.27 -2.45
N GLU A 58 17.76 -18.44 -1.12
CA GLU A 58 18.92 -18.23 -0.26
C GLU A 58 19.01 -19.39 0.76
N PRO A 59 20.21 -19.76 1.24
CA PRO A 59 21.53 -19.26 0.84
C PRO A 59 21.96 -19.72 -0.58
N PRO A 60 22.97 -19.10 -1.19
CA PRO A 60 23.51 -19.58 -2.47
C PRO A 60 24.04 -21.02 -2.31
N GLY A 61 23.79 -21.87 -3.31
CA GLY A 61 24.17 -23.29 -3.28
C GLY A 61 23.17 -24.22 -2.56
N ILE A 62 22.02 -23.70 -2.11
CA ILE A 62 20.99 -24.54 -1.49
C ILE A 62 20.19 -25.37 -2.49
N THR A 63 20.07 -24.92 -3.75
CA THR A 63 19.47 -25.70 -4.84
C THR A 63 20.39 -26.86 -5.22
N CYS A 64 19.85 -28.07 -5.39
CA CYS A 64 20.65 -29.24 -5.72
C CYS A 64 21.30 -29.16 -7.11
N GLY A 65 22.29 -30.03 -7.35
CA GLY A 65 22.86 -30.27 -8.67
C GLY A 65 24.20 -29.59 -8.95
N ASN A 66 24.78 -28.88 -7.96
CA ASN A 66 26.13 -28.30 -8.06
C ASN A 66 26.95 -28.55 -6.76
N PRO A 67 27.70 -29.65 -6.65
CA PRO A 67 27.86 -30.73 -7.64
C PRO A 67 26.63 -31.63 -7.74
N PRO A 68 26.55 -32.50 -8.77
CA PRO A 68 25.49 -33.51 -8.89
C PRO A 68 25.33 -34.36 -7.62
N GLU A 69 24.09 -34.61 -7.24
CA GLU A 69 23.74 -35.22 -5.96
C GLU A 69 22.61 -36.23 -6.08
N ARG A 70 22.83 -37.44 -5.55
CA ARG A 70 21.79 -38.47 -5.41
C ARG A 70 20.82 -38.21 -4.26
N PHE A 71 19.56 -38.54 -4.46
CA PHE A 71 18.49 -38.42 -3.50
C PHE A 71 17.55 -39.65 -3.52
N CYS A 72 16.71 -39.77 -2.48
CA CYS A 72 15.73 -40.86 -2.38
C CYS A 72 14.32 -40.36 -2.62
N THR A 73 13.57 -41.04 -3.48
CA THR A 73 12.15 -40.80 -3.70
C THR A 73 11.30 -41.84 -2.96
N LEU A 74 10.00 -41.58 -2.81
CA LEU A 74 9.04 -42.55 -2.24
C LEU A 74 8.88 -43.79 -3.13
N GLU A 75 9.12 -43.64 -4.43
CA GLU A 75 9.06 -44.74 -5.42
C GLU A 75 10.33 -45.60 -5.38
N ASN A 76 11.48 -45.00 -5.04
CA ASN A 76 12.75 -45.69 -4.92
C ASN A 76 13.40 -45.51 -3.53
N PRO A 77 12.76 -46.01 -2.45
CA PRO A 77 13.20 -45.75 -1.07
C PRO A 77 14.46 -46.53 -0.68
N TYR A 78 14.82 -47.60 -1.41
CA TYR A 78 15.93 -48.49 -1.08
C TYR A 78 17.18 -48.25 -1.94
N LEU A 79 17.03 -47.93 -3.24
CA LEU A 79 18.16 -47.76 -4.14
C LEU A 79 18.65 -46.30 -4.20
N CYS A 80 17.78 -45.31 -3.98
CA CYS A 80 18.10 -43.88 -4.02
C CYS A 80 18.99 -43.51 -5.23
N SER A 81 18.62 -44.03 -6.40
CA SER A 81 19.41 -43.88 -7.63
C SER A 81 19.07 -42.61 -8.41
N ASP A 82 18.08 -41.85 -7.96
CA ASP A 82 17.69 -40.60 -8.58
C ASP A 82 18.78 -39.55 -8.33
N GLU A 83 19.10 -38.78 -9.36
CA GLU A 83 20.21 -37.83 -9.35
C GLU A 83 19.70 -36.45 -9.75
N CYS A 84 20.09 -35.44 -8.97
CA CYS A 84 19.91 -34.05 -9.32
C CYS A 84 21.22 -33.52 -9.89
N ASP A 85 21.18 -33.04 -11.13
CA ASP A 85 22.32 -32.46 -11.84
C ASP A 85 21.88 -31.15 -12.49
N ALA A 86 22.45 -30.03 -12.06
CA ALA A 86 22.07 -28.71 -12.57
C ALA A 86 22.60 -28.43 -13.98
N SER A 87 23.56 -29.22 -14.46
CA SER A 87 24.09 -29.13 -15.82
C SER A 87 23.21 -29.83 -16.86
N ASN A 88 22.38 -30.79 -16.42
CA ASN A 88 21.46 -31.53 -17.27
C ASN A 88 20.01 -31.04 -17.07
N PRO A 89 19.37 -30.41 -18.07
CA PRO A 89 18.00 -29.91 -17.97
C PRO A 89 16.96 -30.97 -17.55
N ASP A 90 17.17 -32.24 -17.86
CA ASP A 90 16.25 -33.33 -17.52
C ASP A 90 16.33 -33.74 -16.03
N LEU A 91 17.44 -33.41 -15.36
CA LEU A 91 17.71 -33.72 -13.95
C LEU A 91 17.82 -32.45 -13.08
N ALA A 92 17.70 -31.28 -13.70
CA ALA A 92 17.85 -30.00 -13.03
C ALA A 92 16.53 -29.59 -12.35
N HIS A 93 16.64 -29.12 -11.11
CA HIS A 93 15.50 -28.66 -10.32
C HIS A 93 15.59 -27.17 -9.95
N PRO A 94 15.59 -26.25 -10.95
CA PRO A 94 15.81 -24.83 -10.70
C PRO A 94 14.57 -24.16 -10.07
N PRO A 95 14.73 -23.00 -9.39
CA PRO A 95 13.63 -22.31 -8.69
C PRO A 95 12.44 -21.92 -9.58
N GLN A 96 12.66 -21.76 -10.89
CA GLN A 96 11.64 -21.39 -11.87
C GLN A 96 10.52 -22.42 -11.98
N LEU A 97 10.78 -23.68 -11.63
CA LEU A 97 9.78 -24.74 -11.65
C LEU A 97 8.65 -24.48 -10.63
N MET A 98 8.88 -23.72 -9.55
CA MET A 98 7.82 -23.34 -8.61
C MET A 98 6.71 -22.45 -9.20
N GLN A 99 6.94 -21.87 -10.39
CA GLN A 99 6.05 -20.90 -11.05
C GLN A 99 5.49 -21.43 -12.37
N ASP A 100 5.99 -22.55 -12.88
CA ASP A 100 5.67 -23.01 -14.21
C ASP A 100 4.19 -23.43 -14.34
N ARG A 101 3.78 -23.71 -15.57
CA ARG A 101 2.47 -24.30 -15.83
C ARG A 101 2.72 -25.78 -16.06
N GLU A 102 2.40 -26.62 -15.08
CA GLU A 102 2.40 -28.07 -15.23
C GLU A 102 1.66 -28.45 -16.53
N ARG A 103 2.36 -29.10 -17.47
CA ARG A 103 1.81 -29.57 -18.74
C ARG A 103 1.75 -31.09 -18.72
N SER A 104 0.61 -31.64 -19.12
CA SER A 104 0.47 -33.08 -19.42
C SER A 104 0.70 -34.05 -18.25
N GLY A 105 0.57 -33.59 -17.01
CA GLY A 105 0.65 -34.44 -15.81
C GLY A 105 2.07 -34.82 -15.37
N LEU A 106 3.11 -34.26 -16.00
CA LEU A 106 4.48 -34.36 -15.50
C LEU A 106 4.69 -33.33 -14.39
N ILE A 107 5.12 -33.80 -13.23
CA ILE A 107 5.36 -32.95 -12.07
C ILE A 107 6.78 -32.40 -12.15
N THR A 108 6.89 -31.08 -12.22
CA THR A 108 8.14 -30.33 -12.11
C THR A 108 8.23 -29.71 -10.72
N TYR A 109 9.43 -29.61 -10.17
CA TYR A 109 9.61 -29.02 -8.84
C TYR A 109 11.03 -28.49 -8.65
N TRP A 110 11.15 -27.41 -7.89
CA TRP A 110 12.42 -26.96 -7.34
C TRP A 110 12.81 -27.86 -6.16
N GLN A 111 14.10 -28.16 -6.04
CA GLN A 111 14.63 -29.05 -4.99
C GLN A 111 15.88 -28.47 -4.31
N THR A 112 15.96 -28.66 -3.00
CA THR A 112 17.19 -28.36 -2.23
C THR A 112 18.18 -29.51 -2.27
N VAL A 113 19.44 -29.23 -1.91
CA VAL A 113 20.39 -30.25 -1.48
C VAL A 113 19.79 -31.16 -0.40
N THR A 114 20.30 -32.38 -0.30
CA THR A 114 19.85 -33.30 0.75
C THR A 114 20.45 -32.94 2.11
N TRP A 115 19.90 -33.50 3.20
CA TRP A 115 20.34 -33.19 4.55
C TRP A 115 21.65 -33.89 4.97
N ARG A 116 22.60 -34.07 4.04
CA ARG A 116 23.91 -34.72 4.27
C ARG A 116 24.76 -34.07 5.36
N ARG A 117 24.56 -32.78 5.63
CA ARG A 117 25.29 -32.01 6.65
C ARG A 117 24.68 -32.13 8.06
N TYR A 118 23.71 -33.01 8.26
CA TYR A 118 23.13 -33.26 9.58
C TYR A 118 24.23 -33.52 10.63
N PRO A 119 24.20 -32.88 11.82
CA PRO A 119 23.05 -32.21 12.46
C PRO A 119 22.86 -30.73 12.12
N GLU A 120 23.64 -30.15 11.21
CA GLU A 120 23.45 -28.75 10.81
C GLU A 120 22.05 -28.56 10.18
N PRO A 121 21.28 -27.53 10.56
CA PRO A 121 19.93 -27.33 10.05
C PRO A 121 19.88 -27.13 8.52
N LEU A 122 19.02 -27.89 7.83
CA LEU A 122 18.70 -27.64 6.41
C LEU A 122 17.72 -26.47 6.33
N GLN A 123 18.24 -25.26 6.15
CA GLN A 123 17.44 -24.03 6.08
C GLN A 123 17.46 -23.44 4.67
N ALA A 124 16.29 -23.05 4.17
CA ALA A 124 16.14 -22.40 2.87
C ALA A 124 15.12 -21.27 2.95
N ASN A 125 15.47 -20.12 2.37
CA ASN A 125 14.61 -18.96 2.26
C ASN A 125 14.21 -18.77 0.79
N ILE A 126 12.91 -18.80 0.49
CA ILE A 126 12.37 -18.48 -0.83
C ILE A 126 11.65 -17.14 -0.74
N SER A 127 12.23 -16.10 -1.34
CA SER A 127 11.65 -14.76 -1.41
C SER A 127 10.94 -14.56 -2.76
N LEU A 128 9.67 -14.19 -2.71
CA LEU A 128 8.78 -13.98 -3.85
C LEU A 128 8.46 -12.49 -3.94
N SER A 129 8.65 -11.89 -5.11
CA SER A 129 8.52 -10.43 -5.30
C SER A 129 7.76 -10.07 -6.57
N TRP A 130 6.91 -9.05 -6.49
CA TRP A 130 6.07 -8.59 -7.61
C TRP A 130 6.34 -7.15 -8.04
N ASN A 131 7.22 -6.45 -7.30
CA ASN A 131 7.48 -5.02 -7.45
C ASN A 131 6.21 -4.17 -7.59
N LYS A 132 5.13 -4.58 -6.92
CA LYS A 132 3.81 -3.95 -6.91
C LYS A 132 3.10 -4.35 -5.63
N THR A 133 2.31 -3.44 -5.08
CA THR A 133 1.46 -3.75 -3.93
C THR A 133 0.24 -4.55 -4.37
N LEU A 134 0.03 -5.71 -3.74
CA LEU A 134 -1.02 -6.68 -4.03
C LEU A 134 -1.91 -6.90 -2.81
N GLU A 135 -3.15 -7.30 -3.05
CA GLU A 135 -4.14 -7.70 -2.04
C GLU A 135 -4.59 -9.13 -2.31
N LEU A 136 -4.46 -10.01 -1.31
CA LEU A 136 -4.91 -11.41 -1.41
C LEU A 136 -6.41 -11.50 -1.61
N THR A 137 -6.83 -12.43 -2.46
CA THR A 137 -8.26 -12.68 -2.74
C THR A 137 -8.68 -14.10 -2.41
N ASP A 138 -7.73 -15.03 -2.36
CA ASP A 138 -7.93 -16.44 -1.99
C ASP A 138 -6.68 -16.93 -1.23
N ASP A 139 -6.71 -18.17 -0.76
CA ASP A 139 -5.65 -18.83 -0.01
C ASP A 139 -4.33 -18.85 -0.80
N ILE A 140 -3.21 -18.68 -0.10
CA ILE A 140 -1.90 -18.98 -0.68
C ILE A 140 -1.70 -20.48 -0.54
N GLN A 141 -1.37 -21.15 -1.64
CA GLN A 141 -1.15 -22.60 -1.67
C GLN A 141 0.29 -22.90 -2.09
N ILE A 142 0.96 -23.73 -1.30
CA ILE A 142 2.34 -24.18 -1.56
C ILE A 142 2.31 -25.70 -1.61
N THR A 143 2.65 -26.27 -2.76
CA THR A 143 2.60 -27.72 -2.98
C THR A 143 4.00 -28.31 -2.84
N PHE A 144 4.14 -29.30 -1.96
CA PHE A 144 5.37 -30.04 -1.69
C PHE A 144 5.27 -31.49 -2.19
N GLU A 145 6.29 -31.99 -2.88
CA GLU A 145 6.26 -33.33 -3.46
C GLU A 145 6.73 -34.42 -2.50
N TYR A 146 7.87 -34.21 -1.83
CA TYR A 146 8.51 -35.19 -0.94
C TYR A 146 8.33 -34.83 0.55
N GLY A 147 7.11 -34.44 0.91
CA GLY A 147 6.72 -34.12 2.27
C GLY A 147 6.81 -32.63 2.61
N ARG A 148 5.82 -32.17 3.39
CA ARG A 148 5.73 -30.79 3.89
C ARG A 148 6.78 -30.50 4.97
N PRO A 149 7.20 -29.25 5.19
CA PRO A 149 8.11 -28.93 6.29
C PRO A 149 7.50 -29.27 7.65
N THR A 150 8.32 -29.84 8.55
CA THR A 150 7.93 -29.96 9.97
C THR A 150 7.95 -28.60 10.64
N ILE A 151 8.86 -27.71 10.24
CA ILE A 151 8.92 -26.32 10.73
C ILE A 151 9.13 -25.37 9.54
N MET A 152 8.23 -24.40 9.38
CA MET A 152 8.37 -23.30 8.43
C MET A 152 7.66 -22.02 8.89
N VAL A 153 8.09 -20.89 8.35
CA VAL A 153 7.46 -19.58 8.59
C VAL A 153 7.14 -18.92 7.26
N LEU A 154 5.91 -18.42 7.12
CA LEU A 154 5.53 -17.50 6.06
C LEU A 154 5.68 -16.08 6.59
N GLU A 155 6.50 -15.28 5.92
CA GLU A 155 6.68 -13.86 6.20
C GLU A 155 6.15 -13.02 5.04
N LYS A 156 5.80 -11.77 5.33
CA LYS A 156 5.43 -10.80 4.31
C LYS A 156 6.17 -9.47 4.50
N SER A 157 6.26 -8.71 3.43
CA SER A 157 6.76 -7.33 3.41
C SER A 157 5.71 -6.39 2.85
N LEU A 158 5.67 -5.16 3.38
CA LEU A 158 4.85 -4.05 2.87
C LEU A 158 5.68 -2.97 2.18
N ASN A 159 7.00 -3.12 2.14
CA ASN A 159 7.94 -2.10 1.66
C ASN A 159 9.03 -2.69 0.76
N PHE A 160 8.62 -3.55 -0.17
CA PHE A 160 9.46 -4.08 -1.25
C PHE A 160 10.70 -4.88 -0.76
N GLY A 161 10.56 -5.59 0.37
CA GLY A 161 11.56 -6.50 0.91
C GLY A 161 12.53 -5.86 1.90
N ARG A 162 12.33 -4.59 2.27
CA ARG A 162 13.19 -3.87 3.24
C ARG A 162 12.97 -4.34 4.66
N THR A 163 11.71 -4.54 5.07
CA THR A 163 11.35 -5.08 6.39
C THR A 163 10.41 -6.25 6.24
N TRP A 164 10.57 -7.23 7.13
CA TRP A 164 9.81 -8.47 7.11
C TRP A 164 9.06 -8.63 8.42
N GLN A 165 7.83 -9.13 8.33
CA GLN A 165 7.03 -9.48 9.48
C GLN A 165 6.43 -10.88 9.31
N PRO A 166 6.28 -11.64 10.41
CA PRO A 166 5.68 -12.96 10.34
C PRO A 166 4.22 -12.85 9.91
N TYR A 167 3.80 -13.76 9.05
CA TYR A 167 2.44 -13.83 8.54
C TYR A 167 1.70 -15.05 9.09
N GLN A 168 2.37 -16.21 9.12
CA GLN A 168 1.89 -17.44 9.77
C GLN A 168 3.06 -18.38 10.09
N TYR A 169 2.95 -19.07 11.22
CA TYR A 169 3.90 -20.10 11.65
C TYR A 169 3.31 -21.49 11.41
N TYR A 170 4.18 -22.44 11.06
CA TYR A 170 3.82 -23.83 10.84
C TYR A 170 4.84 -24.71 11.55
N ALA A 171 4.36 -25.57 12.44
CA ALA A 171 5.19 -26.49 13.21
C ALA A 171 4.42 -27.81 13.45
N ASP A 172 5.12 -28.92 13.62
CA ASP A 172 4.54 -30.16 14.13
C ASP A 172 4.16 -30.06 15.62
N ASP A 173 4.97 -29.33 16.39
CA ASP A 173 4.69 -28.82 17.73
C ASP A 173 4.93 -27.31 17.80
N CYS A 174 3.84 -26.54 17.88
CA CYS A 174 3.89 -25.08 17.93
C CYS A 174 4.45 -24.52 19.25
N VAL A 175 4.26 -25.25 20.36
CA VAL A 175 4.70 -24.79 21.68
C VAL A 175 6.20 -24.96 21.79
N ASP A 176 6.73 -26.12 21.38
CA ASP A 176 8.16 -26.38 21.38
C ASP A 176 8.92 -25.48 20.38
N SER A 177 8.40 -25.36 19.15
CA SER A 177 9.13 -24.66 18.07
C SER A 177 9.10 -23.14 18.16
N PHE A 178 7.98 -22.56 18.60
CA PHE A 178 7.74 -21.11 18.54
C PHE A 178 7.19 -20.51 19.83
N ASN A 179 7.02 -21.30 20.90
CA ASN A 179 6.35 -20.89 22.13
C ASN A 179 4.95 -20.29 21.86
N MET A 180 4.20 -20.92 20.94
CA MET A 180 2.87 -20.49 20.54
C MET A 180 1.86 -21.64 20.70
N LEU A 181 0.65 -21.33 21.16
CA LEU A 181 -0.44 -22.31 21.14
C LEU A 181 -0.90 -22.57 19.70
N ALA A 182 -1.10 -23.85 19.38
CA ALA A 182 -1.67 -24.28 18.11
C ALA A 182 -3.09 -23.73 17.92
N ARG A 183 -3.35 -23.10 16.78
CA ARG A 183 -4.65 -22.53 16.41
C ARG A 183 -4.92 -22.73 14.92
N ARG A 184 -6.20 -22.71 14.54
CA ARG A 184 -6.63 -22.71 13.13
C ARG A 184 -7.26 -21.37 12.78
N ALA A 185 -7.13 -20.94 11.53
CA ALA A 185 -7.67 -19.66 11.07
C ALA A 185 -9.20 -19.58 11.24
N ARG A 186 -9.92 -20.70 11.08
CA ARG A 186 -11.38 -20.77 11.29
C ARG A 186 -11.82 -20.58 12.75
N ASP A 187 -10.92 -20.77 13.71
CA ASP A 187 -11.21 -20.61 15.14
C ASP A 187 -10.97 -19.16 15.61
N LEU A 188 -10.59 -18.25 14.69
CA LEU A 188 -10.40 -16.84 14.99
C LEU A 188 -11.73 -16.10 15.11
N THR A 189 -11.75 -15.08 15.94
CA THR A 189 -12.90 -14.17 16.12
C THR A 189 -12.68 -12.87 15.37
N VAL A 190 -13.76 -12.10 15.19
CA VAL A 190 -13.71 -10.75 14.57
C VAL A 190 -12.64 -9.85 15.20
N ALA A 191 -12.46 -9.90 16.53
CA ALA A 191 -11.50 -9.07 17.25
C ALA A 191 -10.03 -9.45 16.98
N ASN A 192 -9.76 -10.72 16.67
CA ASN A 192 -8.40 -11.26 16.54
C ASN A 192 -8.12 -11.77 15.12
N ILE A 193 -8.85 -11.29 14.13
CA ILE A 193 -8.78 -11.84 12.77
C ILE A 193 -7.45 -11.56 12.06
N THR A 194 -6.73 -10.51 12.46
CA THR A 194 -5.40 -10.17 11.94
C THR A 194 -4.28 -10.79 12.77
N ARG A 195 -4.61 -11.62 13.78
CA ARG A 195 -3.63 -12.28 14.64
C ARG A 195 -2.83 -13.29 13.82
N VAL A 196 -1.50 -13.20 13.96
CA VAL A 196 -0.55 -14.20 13.48
C VAL A 196 -0.64 -15.43 14.41
N ILE A 197 -0.81 -16.60 13.81
CA ILE A 197 -1.01 -17.86 14.53
C ILE A 197 0.08 -18.87 14.15
N CYS A 198 0.24 -19.89 14.99
CA CYS A 198 0.93 -21.12 14.65
C CYS A 198 -0.10 -22.23 14.43
N THR A 199 0.00 -22.97 13.33
CA THR A 199 -0.88 -24.09 13.00
C THR A 199 -0.10 -25.38 12.83
N GLU A 200 -0.63 -26.46 13.39
CA GLU A 200 -0.07 -27.81 13.29
C GLU A 200 -0.73 -28.64 12.18
N GLN A 201 -1.76 -28.08 11.53
CA GLN A 201 -2.60 -28.78 10.56
C GLN A 201 -1.82 -29.28 9.34
N TYR A 202 -0.78 -28.54 8.92
CA TYR A 202 0.00 -28.84 7.71
C TYR A 202 1.38 -29.45 8.01
N SER A 203 1.76 -29.57 9.29
CA SER A 203 3.10 -29.99 9.70
C SER A 203 3.09 -31.23 10.60
N ARG A 204 1.94 -31.66 11.13
CA ARG A 204 1.82 -32.97 11.78
C ARG A 204 1.74 -34.12 10.78
N TRP A 205 2.38 -35.25 11.12
CA TRP A 205 2.35 -36.50 10.34
C TRP A 205 2.80 -36.33 8.88
N VAL A 206 3.88 -35.57 8.68
CA VAL A 206 4.43 -35.32 7.36
C VAL A 206 4.98 -36.62 6.74
N GLY A 207 4.49 -37.00 5.55
CA GLY A 207 5.02 -38.10 4.75
C GLY A 207 4.19 -39.38 4.75
N SER A 208 3.10 -39.44 5.54
CA SER A 208 2.20 -40.60 5.58
C SER A 208 0.82 -40.33 4.96
N LYS A 209 0.36 -39.08 4.93
CA LYS A 209 -0.85 -38.67 4.20
C LYS A 209 -0.44 -38.07 2.86
N ASN A 210 -1.13 -38.41 1.78
CA ASN A 210 -0.98 -37.83 0.43
C ASN A 210 -1.31 -36.31 0.35
N GLU A 211 -1.23 -35.59 1.47
CA GLU A 211 -1.45 -34.14 1.56
C GLU A 211 -0.15 -33.39 1.27
N LYS A 212 -0.03 -32.91 0.04
CA LYS A 212 1.13 -32.15 -0.45
C LYS A 212 1.07 -30.65 -0.13
N VAL A 213 -0.12 -30.12 0.15
CA VAL A 213 -0.35 -28.67 0.17
C VAL A 213 -0.27 -28.09 1.59
N VAL A 214 0.49 -27.01 1.74
CA VAL A 214 0.45 -26.07 2.87
C VAL A 214 -0.35 -24.84 2.46
N ARG A 215 -1.28 -24.40 3.31
CA ARG A 215 -2.15 -23.24 3.02
C ARG A 215 -1.94 -22.09 3.99
N PHE A 216 -2.07 -20.87 3.48
CA PHE A 216 -2.39 -19.69 4.28
C PHE A 216 -3.86 -19.34 4.05
N GLU A 217 -4.68 -19.51 5.07
CA GLU A 217 -6.14 -19.50 4.94
C GLU A 217 -6.72 -18.07 4.95
N VAL A 218 -6.86 -17.50 3.75
CA VAL A 218 -7.52 -16.21 3.51
C VAL A 218 -9.03 -16.39 3.49
N ARG A 219 -9.54 -17.42 2.81
CA ARG A 219 -10.99 -17.70 2.72
C ARG A 219 -11.61 -17.94 4.09
N SER A 220 -10.90 -18.65 4.97
CA SER A 220 -11.37 -18.89 6.34
C SER A 220 -11.54 -17.59 7.13
N ARG A 221 -10.66 -16.60 6.90
CA ARG A 221 -10.76 -15.28 7.53
C ARG A 221 -11.89 -14.46 6.88
N PHE A 222 -12.01 -14.46 5.56
CA PHE A 222 -13.12 -13.77 4.88
C PHE A 222 -14.49 -14.34 5.26
N ALA A 223 -14.60 -15.65 5.49
CA ALA A 223 -15.83 -16.31 5.87
C ALA A 223 -16.40 -15.83 7.21
N ILE A 224 -15.57 -15.28 8.10
CA ILE A 224 -16.02 -14.67 9.37
C ILE A 224 -16.94 -13.47 9.11
N PHE A 225 -16.73 -12.72 8.01
CA PHE A 225 -17.53 -11.56 7.64
C PHE A 225 -18.56 -11.86 6.54
N ALA A 226 -18.15 -12.60 5.51
CA ALA A 226 -18.97 -12.86 4.32
C ALA A 226 -19.80 -14.16 4.42
N GLY A 227 -19.67 -14.90 5.52
CA GLY A 227 -20.25 -16.23 5.71
C GLY A 227 -19.48 -17.34 4.99
N PRO A 228 -19.81 -18.62 5.24
CA PRO A 228 -19.05 -19.77 4.74
C PRO A 228 -19.02 -19.89 3.21
N ARG A 229 -20.05 -19.36 2.53
CA ARG A 229 -20.14 -19.34 1.06
C ARG A 229 -19.60 -18.05 0.43
N LEU A 230 -19.08 -17.11 1.23
CA LEU A 230 -18.59 -15.80 0.78
C LEU A 230 -19.61 -15.01 -0.06
N LEU A 231 -20.91 -15.14 0.28
CA LEU A 231 -22.00 -14.48 -0.45
C LEU A 231 -22.18 -13.02 -0.01
N ASN A 232 -21.94 -12.72 1.27
CA ASN A 232 -22.08 -11.37 1.81
C ASN A 232 -20.79 -10.56 1.62
N MET A 233 -20.42 -10.30 0.36
CA MET A 233 -19.21 -9.55 0.02
C MET A 233 -19.30 -8.08 0.44
N GLU A 234 -20.49 -7.48 0.42
CA GLU A 234 -20.72 -6.11 0.88
C GLU A 234 -20.31 -5.94 2.35
N GLY A 235 -20.74 -6.86 3.23
CA GLY A 235 -20.32 -6.86 4.63
C GLY A 235 -18.81 -6.98 4.83
N LEU A 236 -18.12 -7.75 3.97
CA LEU A 236 -16.65 -7.85 4.00
C LEU A 236 -15.99 -6.52 3.62
N TYR A 237 -16.42 -5.89 2.53
CA TYR A 237 -15.85 -4.61 2.08
C TYR A 237 -16.04 -3.49 3.10
N THR A 238 -17.25 -3.35 3.66
CA THR A 238 -17.54 -2.37 4.72
C THR A 238 -16.62 -2.57 5.94
N ARG A 239 -16.29 -3.82 6.27
CA ARG A 239 -15.35 -4.13 7.37
C ARG A 239 -13.89 -3.87 6.99
N MET A 240 -13.50 -4.11 5.75
CA MET A 240 -12.16 -3.78 5.25
C MET A 240 -11.86 -2.28 5.30
N GLU A 241 -12.89 -1.43 5.14
CA GLU A 241 -12.78 0.03 5.26
C GLU A 241 -12.84 0.51 6.71
N SER A 242 -13.79 -0.01 7.51
CA SER A 242 -14.01 0.45 8.88
C SER A 242 -13.01 -0.10 9.91
N MET A 243 -12.46 -1.30 9.70
CA MET A 243 -11.55 -1.94 10.64
C MET A 243 -10.09 -1.62 10.31
N LYS A 244 -9.45 -0.87 11.21
CA LYS A 244 -8.03 -0.50 11.08
C LYS A 244 -7.14 -1.75 10.96
N GLY A 245 -6.30 -1.77 9.93
CA GLY A 245 -5.29 -2.81 9.71
C GLY A 245 -5.80 -4.11 9.07
N LEU A 246 -7.11 -4.30 8.89
CA LEU A 246 -7.65 -5.50 8.24
C LEU A 246 -7.22 -5.58 6.76
N ARG A 247 -7.38 -4.48 6.02
CA ARG A 247 -6.94 -4.38 4.63
C ARG A 247 -5.43 -4.56 4.49
N ASP A 248 -4.66 -3.94 5.38
CA ASP A 248 -3.20 -4.05 5.37
C ASP A 248 -2.73 -5.46 5.75
N PHE A 249 -3.52 -6.23 6.51
CA PHE A 249 -3.24 -7.64 6.78
C PHE A 249 -3.27 -8.50 5.51
N PHE A 250 -4.16 -8.24 4.56
CA PHE A 250 -4.21 -8.95 3.26
C PHE A 250 -3.37 -8.29 2.17
N THR A 251 -2.79 -7.12 2.45
CA THR A 251 -1.86 -6.43 1.56
C THR A 251 -0.45 -6.98 1.73
N PHE A 252 0.30 -7.08 0.63
CA PHE A 252 1.73 -7.41 0.62
C PHE A 252 2.43 -6.90 -0.66
N THR A 253 3.76 -6.82 -0.61
CA THR A 253 4.65 -6.52 -1.76
C THR A 253 5.58 -7.69 -2.06
N ASN A 254 5.97 -8.42 -1.02
CA ASN A 254 6.77 -9.63 -1.11
C ASN A 254 6.28 -10.65 -0.10
N LEU A 255 6.51 -11.92 -0.39
CA LEU A 255 6.35 -13.04 0.53
C LEU A 255 7.69 -13.73 0.69
N ARG A 256 7.95 -14.31 1.86
CA ARG A 256 9.13 -15.13 2.08
C ARG A 256 8.74 -16.40 2.82
N LEU A 257 9.10 -17.53 2.23
CA LEU A 257 9.02 -18.84 2.86
C LEU A 257 10.35 -19.10 3.54
N ARG A 258 10.34 -19.28 4.87
CA ARG A 258 11.51 -19.71 5.64
C ARG A 258 11.32 -21.16 6.02
N LEU A 259 11.98 -22.05 5.31
CA LEU A 259 11.99 -23.47 5.59
C LEU A 259 13.05 -23.75 6.64
N LEU A 260 12.65 -24.31 7.79
CA LEU A 260 13.54 -24.46 8.95
C LEU A 260 13.87 -25.91 9.29
N LYS A 261 12.91 -26.84 9.09
CA LYS A 261 13.13 -28.28 9.26
C LYS A 261 12.32 -29.10 8.23
N PRO A 262 12.92 -30.06 7.52
CA PRO A 262 12.26 -30.82 6.46
C PRO A 262 11.28 -31.87 7.03
N ALA A 263 10.64 -32.61 6.13
CA ALA A 263 9.77 -33.73 6.46
C ALA A 263 10.54 -34.83 7.23
N LEU A 264 9.98 -35.36 8.31
CA LEU A 264 10.62 -36.45 9.08
C LEU A 264 9.92 -37.81 8.98
N GLY A 265 8.78 -37.90 8.29
CA GLY A 265 8.01 -39.15 8.23
C GLY A 265 7.31 -39.52 9.54
N GLY A 266 7.25 -38.61 10.52
CA GLY A 266 6.71 -38.90 11.86
C GLY A 266 7.62 -39.76 12.74
N THR A 267 8.91 -39.87 12.38
CA THR A 267 9.92 -40.66 13.11
C THR A 267 11.18 -39.83 13.35
N TYR A 268 12.13 -40.36 14.11
CA TYR A 268 13.44 -39.74 14.29
C TYR A 268 14.24 -39.72 12.97
N VAL A 269 15.22 -38.81 12.88
CA VAL A 269 16.12 -38.73 11.72
C VAL A 269 16.93 -40.02 11.61
N GLN A 270 16.78 -40.71 10.48
CA GLN A 270 17.56 -41.90 10.17
C GLN A 270 18.91 -41.48 9.59
N ARG A 271 19.97 -41.56 10.40
CA ARG A 271 21.32 -41.09 10.03
C ARG A 271 21.94 -41.89 8.89
N ASP A 272 21.55 -43.14 8.73
CA ASP A 272 22.05 -44.02 7.67
C ASP A 272 21.50 -43.65 6.28
N ASN A 273 20.41 -42.88 6.22
CA ASN A 273 19.79 -42.45 4.97
C ASN A 273 19.34 -40.99 5.03
N LEU A 274 20.31 -40.07 4.96
CA LEU A 274 20.07 -38.62 4.93
C LEU A 274 19.58 -38.11 3.57
N MET A 275 19.72 -38.92 2.51
CA MET A 275 19.38 -38.58 1.13
C MET A 275 17.87 -38.46 0.86
N LYS A 276 17.04 -38.92 1.81
CA LYS A 276 15.57 -38.78 1.76
C LYS A 276 15.04 -37.47 2.35
N TYR A 277 15.90 -36.67 2.98
CA TYR A 277 15.50 -35.42 3.63
C TYR A 277 15.93 -34.23 2.79
N PHE A 278 14.97 -33.59 2.14
CA PHE A 278 15.15 -32.38 1.35
C PHE A 278 13.80 -31.65 1.21
N TYR A 279 13.81 -30.45 0.65
CA TYR A 279 12.59 -29.76 0.24
C TYR A 279 12.39 -29.88 -1.26
N ALA A 280 11.16 -30.16 -1.68
CA ALA A 280 10.75 -30.11 -3.07
C ALA A 280 9.43 -29.37 -3.20
N ILE A 281 9.40 -28.27 -3.95
CA ILE A 281 8.21 -27.44 -4.17
C ILE A 281 7.86 -27.45 -5.65
N SER A 282 6.68 -27.98 -5.98
CA SER A 282 6.17 -28.04 -7.36
C SER A 282 5.47 -26.76 -7.77
N ASN A 283 4.64 -26.18 -6.90
CA ASN A 283 3.86 -25.02 -7.26
C ASN A 283 3.65 -24.07 -6.07
N VAL A 284 3.77 -22.77 -6.33
CA VAL A 284 3.40 -21.69 -5.41
C VAL A 284 2.31 -20.84 -6.05
N GLU A 285 1.07 -21.03 -5.59
CA GLU A 285 -0.09 -20.34 -6.10
C GLU A 285 -0.50 -19.19 -5.17
N VAL A 286 -0.48 -17.98 -5.74
CA VAL A 286 -0.89 -16.74 -5.05
C VAL A 286 -1.97 -16.06 -5.89
N LEU A 287 -3.22 -16.16 -5.46
CA LEU A 287 -4.34 -15.44 -6.07
C LEU A 287 -4.52 -14.09 -5.39
N ALA A 288 -4.28 -13.02 -6.14
CA ALA A 288 -4.34 -11.66 -5.63
C ALA A 288 -4.85 -10.69 -6.70
N ARG A 289 -5.09 -9.44 -6.29
CA ARG A 289 -5.37 -8.31 -7.18
C ARG A 289 -4.39 -7.18 -6.92
N CYS A 290 -4.16 -6.30 -7.89
CA CYS A 290 -3.34 -5.11 -7.66
C CYS A 290 -4.05 -4.13 -6.72
N ARG A 291 -3.34 -3.61 -5.72
CA ARG A 291 -3.83 -2.50 -4.89
C ARG A 291 -3.83 -1.21 -5.72
N CYS A 292 -5.00 -0.73 -6.11
CA CYS A 292 -5.14 0.54 -6.86
C CYS A 292 -6.01 1.56 -6.11
N ASN A 293 -6.18 1.37 -4.80
CA ASN A 293 -6.97 2.25 -3.92
C ASN A 293 -8.36 2.60 -4.44
N LEU A 294 -9.04 1.66 -5.12
CA LEU A 294 -10.35 1.85 -5.73
C LEU A 294 -10.41 2.89 -6.87
N HIS A 295 -9.28 3.23 -7.48
CA HIS A 295 -9.18 4.20 -8.57
C HIS A 295 -8.67 3.61 -9.90
N ALA A 296 -8.66 2.29 -10.06
CA ALA A 296 -8.37 1.67 -11.35
C ALA A 296 -9.05 0.31 -11.48
N SER A 297 -9.67 0.06 -12.64
CA SER A 297 -10.23 -1.25 -13.00
C SER A 297 -9.22 -2.15 -13.70
N LEU A 298 -8.08 -1.60 -14.14
CA LEU A 298 -7.05 -2.31 -14.89
C LEU A 298 -5.68 -2.18 -14.23
N CYS A 299 -4.94 -3.29 -14.23
CA CYS A 299 -3.55 -3.36 -13.80
C CYS A 299 -2.76 -4.05 -14.91
N LEU A 300 -1.83 -3.32 -15.53
CA LEU A 300 -1.09 -3.77 -16.71
C LEU A 300 0.38 -3.99 -16.36
N TYR A 301 1.01 -4.92 -17.09
CA TYR A 301 2.45 -5.16 -16.98
C TYR A 301 3.20 -4.25 -17.96
N VAL A 302 3.83 -3.20 -17.45
CA VAL A 302 4.52 -2.17 -18.23
C VAL A 302 5.96 -2.05 -17.72
N ASP A 303 6.94 -2.08 -18.63
CA ASP A 303 8.37 -1.96 -18.31
C ASP A 303 8.85 -2.92 -17.21
N GLY A 304 8.40 -4.17 -17.30
CA GLY A 304 8.78 -5.24 -16.38
C GLY A 304 8.06 -5.20 -15.02
N ASN A 305 7.11 -4.28 -14.79
CA ASN A 305 6.42 -4.13 -13.51
C ASN A 305 4.90 -4.00 -13.69
N LEU A 306 4.14 -4.51 -12.72
CA LEU A 306 2.69 -4.27 -12.67
C LEU A 306 2.41 -2.82 -12.26
N GLN A 307 1.53 -2.14 -12.96
CA GLN A 307 1.11 -0.76 -12.69
C GLN A 307 -0.40 -0.59 -12.88
N CYS A 308 -1.03 0.17 -11.98
CA CYS A 308 -2.45 0.51 -12.10
C CYS A 308 -2.67 1.56 -13.19
N GLN A 309 -3.68 1.38 -14.03
CA GLN A 309 -4.13 2.41 -14.96
C GLN A 309 -5.04 3.40 -14.21
N CYS A 310 -4.44 4.39 -13.56
CA CYS A 310 -5.15 5.27 -12.64
C CYS A 310 -6.18 6.17 -13.34
N GLU A 311 -7.42 6.08 -12.84
CA GLU A 311 -8.56 6.93 -13.15
C GLU A 311 -8.78 7.96 -12.02
N HIS A 312 -9.93 8.63 -11.99
CA HIS A 312 -10.30 9.59 -10.93
C HIS A 312 -9.25 10.69 -10.70
N ASN A 313 -8.53 11.10 -11.75
CA ASN A 313 -7.43 12.07 -11.65
C ASN A 313 -6.38 11.71 -10.58
N THR A 314 -6.13 10.41 -10.39
CA THR A 314 -5.08 9.90 -9.51
C THR A 314 -3.84 9.44 -10.28
N THR A 315 -2.73 9.28 -9.56
CA THR A 315 -1.43 8.88 -10.10
C THR A 315 -0.59 8.17 -9.03
N GLY A 316 0.56 7.63 -9.44
CA GLY A 316 1.39 6.72 -8.64
C GLY A 316 1.07 5.26 -8.92
N GLN A 317 1.96 4.37 -8.48
CA GLN A 317 1.87 2.94 -8.79
C GLN A 317 0.59 2.28 -8.27
N ASP A 318 0.07 2.77 -7.15
CA ASP A 318 -1.14 2.28 -6.48
C ASP A 318 -2.29 3.30 -6.56
N CYS A 319 -2.17 4.34 -7.40
CA CYS A 319 -3.15 5.44 -7.49
C CYS A 319 -3.37 6.20 -6.17
N GLN A 320 -2.30 6.31 -5.37
CA GLN A 320 -2.35 6.86 -4.01
C GLN A 320 -2.17 8.39 -3.94
N ARG A 321 -1.86 9.05 -5.06
CA ARG A 321 -1.66 10.50 -5.12
C ARG A 321 -2.61 11.12 -6.15
N CYS A 322 -2.95 12.39 -5.97
CA CYS A 322 -3.65 13.15 -7.01
C CYS A 322 -2.68 13.47 -8.17
N LYS A 323 -3.21 13.53 -9.40
CA LYS A 323 -2.51 14.14 -10.53
C LYS A 323 -2.21 15.62 -10.20
N LYS A 324 -1.17 16.16 -10.83
CA LYS A 324 -0.83 17.59 -10.69
C LYS A 324 -2.03 18.43 -11.11
N GLY A 325 -2.41 19.43 -10.31
CA GLY A 325 -3.59 20.29 -10.55
C GLY A 325 -4.90 19.80 -9.90
N PHE A 326 -4.88 18.66 -9.21
CA PHE A 326 -6.04 18.13 -8.48
C PHE A 326 -5.73 17.93 -6.99
N LYS A 327 -6.76 18.10 -6.15
CA LYS A 327 -6.71 17.85 -4.71
C LYS A 327 -7.87 16.97 -4.27
N PHE A 328 -7.71 16.28 -3.14
CA PHE A 328 -8.80 15.52 -2.54
C PHE A 328 -9.82 16.48 -1.91
N ASN A 329 -11.11 16.27 -2.22
CA ASN A 329 -12.24 16.98 -1.65
C ASN A 329 -13.07 16.01 -0.79
N PRO A 330 -12.99 16.08 0.55
CA PRO A 330 -13.72 15.19 1.45
C PRO A 330 -15.24 15.40 1.45
N PHE A 331 -15.74 16.54 0.90
CA PHE A 331 -17.16 16.87 0.82
C PHE A 331 -17.53 17.22 -0.62
N PRO A 332 -17.81 16.23 -1.50
CA PRO A 332 -18.30 16.51 -2.84
C PRO A 332 -19.64 17.24 -2.79
N LEU A 333 -19.79 18.31 -3.59
CA LEU A 333 -20.97 19.18 -3.62
C LEU A 333 -22.21 18.51 -4.25
N THR A 334 -22.07 17.30 -4.79
CA THR A 334 -23.13 16.53 -5.44
C THR A 334 -22.94 15.03 -5.16
N ASN A 335 -23.97 14.20 -5.38
CA ASN A 335 -23.90 12.72 -5.34
C ASN A 335 -22.88 12.12 -6.36
N SER A 336 -22.08 12.94 -7.04
CA SER A 336 -20.94 12.47 -7.83
C SER A 336 -19.78 12.15 -6.88
N LEU A 337 -19.26 10.93 -6.94
CA LEU A 337 -18.04 10.50 -6.24
C LEU A 337 -16.77 11.14 -6.85
N SER A 338 -16.87 12.36 -7.40
CA SER A 338 -15.71 13.17 -7.78
C SER A 338 -15.09 13.77 -6.52
N TYR A 339 -14.45 12.90 -5.73
CA TYR A 339 -13.62 13.25 -4.58
C TYR A 339 -12.37 14.06 -4.97
N PHE A 340 -12.19 14.40 -6.24
CA PHE A 340 -11.02 15.13 -6.71
C PHE A 340 -11.48 16.42 -7.39
N SER A 341 -11.18 17.54 -6.74
CA SER A 341 -11.45 18.86 -7.29
C SER A 341 -10.17 19.46 -7.87
N GLU A 342 -10.33 20.29 -8.89
CA GLU A 342 -9.24 21.10 -9.41
C GLU A 342 -8.77 22.09 -8.33
N CYS A 343 -7.47 22.37 -8.33
CA CYS A 343 -6.86 23.30 -7.39
C CYS A 343 -7.45 24.71 -7.49
N ASN A 344 -7.81 25.13 -8.71
CA ASN A 344 -8.27 26.49 -9.03
C ASN A 344 -7.32 27.57 -8.50
N CYS A 345 -6.02 27.39 -8.73
CA CYS A 345 -4.99 28.39 -8.41
C CYS A 345 -5.17 29.63 -9.29
N ASN A 346 -5.09 30.82 -8.70
CA ASN A 346 -5.19 32.07 -9.44
C ASN A 346 -3.98 32.20 -10.38
N THR A 347 -4.20 32.26 -11.69
CA THR A 347 -3.13 32.30 -12.70
C THR A 347 -2.27 33.56 -12.64
N MET A 348 -2.82 34.65 -12.10
CA MET A 348 -2.11 35.91 -11.96
C MET A 348 -1.22 35.91 -10.72
N GLY A 349 -1.71 35.34 -9.61
CA GLY A 349 -1.00 35.30 -8.32
C GLY A 349 -0.16 34.04 -8.07
N SER A 350 -0.39 32.96 -8.80
CA SER A 350 0.34 31.68 -8.67
C SER A 350 1.42 31.54 -9.74
N LEU A 351 2.51 30.85 -9.42
CA LEU A 351 3.55 30.48 -10.39
C LEU A 351 3.01 29.50 -11.43
N HIS A 352 2.17 28.55 -11.00
CA HIS A 352 1.54 27.52 -11.82
C HIS A 352 0.11 27.25 -11.34
N ASP A 353 -0.67 26.53 -12.15
CA ASP A 353 -2.02 26.01 -11.83
C ASP A 353 -2.02 24.84 -10.83
N ARG A 354 -0.86 24.52 -10.26
CA ARG A 354 -0.63 23.34 -9.43
C ARG A 354 -0.74 23.69 -7.95
N CYS A 355 -1.44 22.85 -7.21
CA CYS A 355 -1.45 22.86 -5.76
C CYS A 355 -0.84 21.59 -5.16
N ASN A 356 -0.50 21.64 -3.88
CA ASN A 356 -0.16 20.46 -3.11
C ASN A 356 -1.41 19.60 -2.82
N GLY A 357 -1.23 18.42 -2.20
CA GLY A 357 -2.34 17.52 -1.88
C GLY A 357 -3.41 18.12 -0.94
N THR A 358 -3.11 19.21 -0.24
CA THR A 358 -4.06 19.94 0.63
C THR A 358 -4.76 21.11 -0.07
N GLY A 359 -4.39 21.42 -1.32
CA GLY A 359 -5.01 22.48 -2.10
C GLY A 359 -4.28 23.81 -2.11
N PHE A 360 -3.11 23.94 -1.48
CA PHE A 360 -2.32 25.17 -1.47
C PHE A 360 -1.51 25.32 -2.76
N CYS A 361 -1.69 26.45 -3.41
CA CYS A 361 -0.98 26.85 -4.63
C CYS A 361 0.39 27.45 -4.32
N GLN A 362 1.32 27.38 -5.26
CA GLN A 362 2.61 28.06 -5.14
C GLN A 362 2.47 29.52 -5.60
N CYS A 363 2.46 30.45 -4.66
CA CYS A 363 2.25 31.87 -4.90
C CYS A 363 3.51 32.57 -5.41
N LYS A 364 3.33 33.56 -6.29
CA LYS A 364 4.38 34.50 -6.69
C LYS A 364 4.74 35.41 -5.52
N GLU A 365 5.91 36.03 -5.60
CA GLU A 365 6.34 37.03 -4.62
C GLU A 365 5.28 38.12 -4.45
N GLY A 366 5.04 38.53 -3.20
CA GLY A 366 3.99 39.51 -2.89
C GLY A 366 2.56 38.96 -2.82
N THR A 367 2.34 37.68 -3.14
CA THR A 367 1.02 37.05 -3.16
C THR A 367 0.88 36.01 -2.03
N ASN A 368 -0.31 35.87 -1.46
CA ASN A 368 -0.65 35.01 -0.32
C ASN A 368 -2.04 34.36 -0.53
N GLY A 369 -2.41 33.46 0.38
CA GLY A 369 -3.70 32.75 0.36
C GLY A 369 -3.60 31.35 -0.27
N VAL A 370 -4.60 30.50 0.00
CA VAL A 370 -4.60 29.10 -0.47
C VAL A 370 -4.57 29.01 -2.00
N LYS A 371 -5.21 29.97 -2.68
CA LYS A 371 -5.30 30.04 -4.15
C LYS A 371 -4.46 31.17 -4.74
N CYS A 372 -3.62 31.83 -3.94
CA CYS A 372 -2.83 33.00 -4.35
C CYS A 372 -3.68 34.14 -4.91
N ASP A 373 -4.79 34.40 -4.24
CA ASP A 373 -5.79 35.41 -4.54
C ASP A 373 -5.71 36.64 -3.62
N GLU A 374 -4.82 36.61 -2.63
CA GLU A 374 -4.59 37.72 -1.70
C GLU A 374 -3.18 38.29 -1.90
N CYS A 375 -2.99 39.57 -1.60
CA CYS A 375 -1.66 40.18 -1.58
C CYS A 375 -1.10 40.25 -0.16
N LEU A 376 0.22 40.07 -0.04
CA LEU A 376 0.93 40.33 1.21
C LEU A 376 0.82 41.81 1.60
N PRO A 377 0.94 42.16 2.89
CA PRO A 377 1.02 43.55 3.32
C PRO A 377 2.10 44.32 2.55
N GLY A 378 1.77 45.51 2.04
CA GLY A 378 2.66 46.31 1.18
C GLY A 378 2.56 46.00 -0.32
N TYR A 379 1.67 45.09 -0.74
CA TYR A 379 1.33 44.83 -2.13
C TYR A 379 -0.14 45.15 -2.40
N TYR A 380 -0.48 45.52 -3.63
CA TYR A 380 -1.87 45.76 -4.05
C TYR A 380 -2.22 44.95 -5.31
N TRP A 381 -3.50 44.60 -5.45
CA TRP A 381 -3.96 43.76 -6.56
C TRP A 381 -4.21 44.58 -7.83
N LYS A 382 -3.48 44.28 -8.91
CA LYS A 382 -3.66 44.84 -10.25
C LYS A 382 -3.27 43.79 -11.29
N GLN A 383 -4.17 42.86 -11.61
CA GLN A 383 -3.84 41.69 -12.46
C GLN A 383 -2.65 40.86 -11.90
N GLY A 384 -2.61 40.71 -10.58
CA GLY A 384 -1.47 40.16 -9.82
C GLY A 384 -1.08 41.10 -8.68
N CYS A 385 -0.22 40.66 -7.77
CA CYS A 385 0.25 41.48 -6.65
C CYS A 385 1.49 42.28 -7.05
N PHE A 386 1.40 43.60 -6.96
CA PHE A 386 2.50 44.52 -7.23
C PHE A 386 2.92 45.26 -5.97
N PRO A 387 4.22 45.50 -5.75
CA PRO A 387 4.69 46.29 -4.63
C PRO A 387 4.04 47.67 -4.64
N ASN A 388 3.52 48.10 -3.50
CA ASN A 388 2.87 49.39 -3.32
C ASN A 388 3.92 50.47 -3.04
N VAL A 389 4.89 50.60 -3.96
CA VAL A 389 6.02 51.53 -3.88
C VAL A 389 5.62 52.84 -4.54
N CYS A 390 5.79 53.94 -3.80
CA CYS A 390 5.19 55.23 -4.12
C CYS A 390 6.26 56.32 -4.42
N ASP A 391 7.55 55.96 -4.38
CA ASP A 391 8.71 56.84 -4.61
C ASP A 391 9.97 56.06 -5.09
N ASP A 392 10.96 56.75 -5.65
CA ASP A 392 12.25 56.21 -6.13
C ASP A 392 13.12 55.62 -4.99
N GLU A 393 12.79 55.94 -3.73
CA GLU A 393 13.46 55.43 -2.52
C GLU A 393 12.80 54.15 -1.92
N LEU A 394 11.92 53.45 -2.66
CA LEU A 394 11.23 52.22 -2.21
C LEU A 394 10.27 52.39 -1.00
N LEU A 395 9.82 53.62 -0.72
CA LEU A 395 8.88 53.87 0.38
C LEU A 395 7.47 53.34 0.08
N LEU A 396 6.97 52.50 0.98
CA LEU A 396 5.66 51.85 0.88
C LEU A 396 4.55 52.73 1.45
N CYS A 397 3.44 52.81 0.72
CA CYS A 397 2.19 53.39 1.22
C CYS A 397 1.71 52.60 2.48
N GLN A 398 1.46 53.27 3.62
CA GLN A 398 1.08 52.67 4.91
C GLN A 398 -0.45 52.65 5.15
N ASN A 399 -0.92 51.94 6.17
CA ASN A 399 -2.31 51.93 6.65
C ASN A 399 -3.39 51.68 5.57
N GLY A 400 -3.08 50.84 4.59
CA GLY A 400 -4.00 50.50 3.50
C GLY A 400 -4.13 51.56 2.40
N GLY A 401 -3.24 52.57 2.36
CA GLY A 401 -3.18 53.51 1.24
C GLY A 401 -2.67 52.84 -0.05
N THR A 402 -3.20 53.24 -1.22
CA THR A 402 -2.84 52.67 -2.52
C THR A 402 -2.03 53.66 -3.35
N CYS A 403 -0.91 53.24 -3.94
CA CYS A 403 -0.12 54.07 -4.83
C CYS A 403 -0.88 54.35 -6.12
N VAL A 404 -1.01 55.63 -6.46
CA VAL A 404 -1.57 56.07 -7.73
C VAL A 404 -0.44 56.64 -8.58
N GLN A 405 -0.23 56.03 -9.77
CA GLN A 405 0.73 56.47 -10.79
C GLN A 405 2.20 56.59 -10.31
N ASN A 406 2.63 55.85 -9.27
CA ASN A 406 3.99 55.92 -8.71
C ASN A 406 4.41 57.34 -8.28
N GLN A 407 3.44 58.19 -7.90
CA GLN A 407 3.71 59.58 -7.52
C GLN A 407 3.09 59.97 -6.17
N ARG A 408 2.01 59.31 -5.76
CA ARG A 408 1.29 59.66 -4.53
C ARG A 408 0.51 58.49 -3.96
N CYS A 409 0.48 58.42 -2.64
CA CYS A 409 -0.35 57.49 -1.87
C CYS A 409 -1.78 58.03 -1.75
N SER A 410 -2.77 57.27 -2.24
CA SER A 410 -4.19 57.51 -1.99
C SER A 410 -4.60 56.86 -0.68
N CYS A 411 -4.81 57.67 0.36
CA CYS A 411 -5.12 57.18 1.70
C CYS A 411 -6.58 56.78 1.87
N THR A 412 -6.82 55.81 2.74
CA THR A 412 -8.16 55.50 3.28
C THR A 412 -8.69 56.69 4.09
N PRO A 413 -10.02 56.83 4.27
CA PRO A 413 -10.63 58.02 4.87
C PRO A 413 -10.07 58.41 6.25
N ASP A 414 -9.62 57.41 7.00
CA ASP A 414 -9.13 57.54 8.38
C ASP A 414 -7.65 57.94 8.47
N PHE A 415 -6.94 58.07 7.35
CA PHE A 415 -5.51 58.33 7.32
C PHE A 415 -5.13 59.45 6.34
N LYS A 416 -4.03 60.15 6.61
CA LYS A 416 -3.49 61.29 5.87
C LYS A 416 -1.95 61.27 5.92
N GLY A 417 -1.32 62.17 5.15
CA GLY A 417 0.13 62.25 5.02
C GLY A 417 0.65 61.62 3.73
N VAL A 418 1.89 61.94 3.35
CA VAL A 418 2.49 61.56 2.06
C VAL A 418 2.46 60.05 1.83
N LEU A 419 2.64 59.24 2.88
CA LEU A 419 2.60 57.78 2.86
C LEU A 419 1.39 57.22 3.62
N CYS A 420 0.36 58.02 3.90
CA CYS A 420 -0.78 57.63 4.75
C CYS A 420 -0.39 57.22 6.18
N GLN A 421 0.72 57.77 6.67
CA GLN A 421 1.32 57.43 7.96
C GLN A 421 0.61 58.08 9.16
N GLN A 422 -0.21 59.09 8.94
CA GLN A 422 -0.90 59.83 10.01
C GLN A 422 -2.38 59.46 10.04
N SER A 423 -2.97 59.30 11.21
CA SER A 423 -4.43 59.20 11.32
C SER A 423 -5.09 60.57 11.11
N ARG A 424 -6.24 60.58 10.43
CA ARG A 424 -7.10 61.73 10.25
C ARG A 424 -8.02 61.85 11.47
N CYS A 425 -7.43 62.16 12.62
CA CYS A 425 -8.18 62.53 13.81
C CYS A 425 -8.73 63.96 13.59
N ASP A 426 -10.00 64.08 13.18
CA ASP A 426 -10.68 65.38 13.22
C ASP A 426 -10.90 65.78 14.68
N GLY A 427 -10.61 67.04 15.00
CA GLY A 427 -10.58 67.55 16.36
C GLY A 427 -11.84 67.19 17.15
N GLY A 428 -11.68 66.31 18.14
CA GLY A 428 -12.69 66.06 19.18
C GLY A 428 -13.09 64.61 19.45
N LYS A 429 -12.67 63.60 18.67
CA LYS A 429 -12.93 62.19 19.00
C LYS A 429 -11.65 61.36 19.08
N LYS A 430 -11.51 60.64 20.20
CA LYS A 430 -10.36 59.79 20.54
C LYS A 430 -10.02 58.84 19.39
N CYS A 431 -8.80 58.95 18.87
CA CYS A 431 -8.23 57.97 17.97
C CYS A 431 -7.71 56.77 18.78
N ASN A 432 -8.29 55.59 18.55
CA ASN A 432 -7.75 54.35 19.10
C ASN A 432 -6.50 53.97 18.29
N GLY A 433 -5.33 54.33 18.81
CA GLY A 433 -4.06 53.79 18.34
C GLY A 433 -3.85 52.39 18.91
N ALA A 434 -3.69 51.41 18.02
CA ALA A 434 -3.00 50.15 18.27
C ALA A 434 -2.30 49.79 16.95
N SER A 435 -0.98 49.59 16.85
CA SER A 435 0.06 49.37 17.83
C SER A 435 1.38 49.94 17.31
N ALA A 436 2.02 50.82 18.06
CA ALA A 436 3.46 50.98 17.97
C ALA A 436 4.07 49.84 18.81
N LEU A 437 4.74 48.89 18.15
CA LEU A 437 5.66 47.98 18.81
C LEU A 437 6.70 48.82 19.55
N THR A 438 6.58 48.88 20.87
CA THR A 438 7.68 49.31 21.73
C THR A 438 8.60 48.09 21.90
N LEU A 439 9.61 47.97 21.03
CA LEU A 439 10.85 47.31 21.40
C LEU A 439 11.48 48.19 22.49
N SER A 440 11.28 47.83 23.76
CA SER A 440 12.03 48.40 24.87
C SER A 440 13.47 47.88 24.83
N LEU A 441 14.34 48.66 24.20
CA LEU A 441 15.77 48.66 24.49
C LEU A 441 15.96 49.12 25.94
N ALA A 442 15.94 48.17 26.87
CA ALA A 442 16.46 48.34 28.23
C ALA A 442 17.44 47.20 28.51
N LEU A 443 18.48 47.12 27.68
CA LEU A 443 19.66 46.27 27.85
C LEU A 443 20.88 47.12 27.50
N LEU A 444 21.30 47.97 28.45
CA LEU A 444 22.63 48.57 28.55
C LEU A 444 22.74 49.26 29.92
N LEU A 445 23.19 48.50 30.92
CA LEU A 445 24.23 48.85 31.92
C LEU A 445 24.15 47.91 33.16
N CYS A 446 25.14 47.02 33.24
CA CYS A 446 25.60 46.14 34.34
C CYS A 446 25.86 46.87 35.69
N PRO A 447 26.38 46.20 36.77
CA PRO A 447 26.22 44.83 37.31
C PRO A 447 26.02 44.83 38.87
N LEU A 448 26.13 43.65 39.50
CA LEU A 448 26.49 43.35 40.92
C LEU A 448 25.41 42.83 41.88
N LEU A 449 25.86 41.83 42.66
CA LEU A 449 25.23 41.11 43.78
C LEU A 449 24.27 40.00 43.35
N ALA A 450 24.77 38.82 42.96
CA ALA A 450 25.36 37.81 43.83
C ALA A 450 24.45 37.38 44.99
N THR A 451 24.26 36.06 45.07
CA THR A 451 23.96 35.28 46.27
C THR A 451 22.58 35.48 46.90
N LEU A 452 21.71 34.47 46.79
CA LEU A 452 21.47 33.49 47.86
C LEU A 452 20.15 32.75 47.64
N LEU A 453 20.22 31.43 47.86
CA LEU A 453 19.12 30.53 48.26
C LEU A 453 18.13 30.20 47.12
N GLY A 454 18.15 28.99 46.60
CA GLY A 454 17.87 27.77 47.37
C GLY A 454 16.43 27.38 47.03
N SER A 455 16.26 26.40 46.15
CA SER A 455 16.04 25.00 46.53
C SER A 455 14.57 24.67 46.78
N ALA A 456 14.16 23.57 46.14
CA ALA A 456 13.17 22.59 46.57
C ALA A 456 11.77 22.65 45.95
N ALA A 457 11.44 21.49 45.35
CA ALA A 457 10.18 20.75 45.44
C ALA A 457 9.00 21.33 44.62
N SER A 458 8.29 20.58 43.78
CA SER A 458 8.16 19.12 43.59
C SER A 458 7.85 18.79 42.14
#